data_AF-A0A0E3K9Q1-F1
#
_entry.id   AF-A0A0E3K9Q1-F1
#
_cell.length_a   1.000
_cell.length_b   1.000
_cell.length_c   1.000
_cell.angle_alpha   90.00
_cell.angle_beta   90.00
_cell.angle_gamma   90.00
#
_symmetry.space_group_name_H-M   'P 1'
#
loop_
_entity.id
_entity.type
_entity.pdbx_description
1 polymer ?
#
loop_
_entity_poly.entity_id
_entity_poly.type
_entity_poly.pdbx_seq_one_letter_code
_entity_poly.pdbx_strand_id
1 'polypeptide(L)' 'MQVQLQGDKLLELLEALYHINEAMKIMEGYDSEILDKLEEARDSLVQYLIQQYLEVKDYE' A
#
# COMPACT_ATOMS: atom_id res chain seq x y z
N MET A 1 -17.07 13.86 3.00
CA MET A 1 -16.70 13.38 1.66
C MET A 1 -16.58 11.86 1.80
N GLN A 2 -17.55 11.08 1.30
CA GLN A 2 -17.48 9.63 1.35
C GLN A 2 -16.36 9.19 0.40
N VAL A 3 -15.27 8.62 0.93
CA VAL A 3 -14.30 7.92 0.08
C VAL A 3 -14.81 6.49 -0.05
N GLN A 4 -15.78 6.29 -0.94
CA GLN A 4 -16.01 4.96 -1.49
C GLN A 4 -14.75 4.63 -2.30
N LEU A 5 -13.90 3.74 -1.79
CA LEU A 5 -12.98 3.00 -2.64
C LEU A 5 -13.86 2.25 -3.65
N GLN A 6 -14.02 2.83 -4.84
CA GLN A 6 -14.54 2.11 -6.00
C GLN A 6 -13.65 0.87 -6.15
N GLY A 7 -14.25 -0.30 -6.41
CA GLY A 7 -13.50 -1.58 -6.41
C GLY A 7 -12.23 -1.54 -7.27
N ASP A 8 -12.26 -0.76 -8.35
CA ASP A 8 -11.14 -0.49 -9.24
C ASP A 8 -9.95 0.17 -8.51
N LYS A 9 -10.21 1.15 -7.63
CA LYS A 9 -9.17 1.84 -6.85
C LYS A 9 -8.57 0.95 -5.76
N LEU A 10 -9.34 0.03 -5.19
CA LEU A 10 -8.79 -0.98 -4.27
C LEU A 10 -7.88 -1.95 -5.02
N LEU A 11 -8.28 -2.38 -6.21
CA LEU A 11 -7.47 -3.26 -7.06
C LEU A 11 -6.15 -2.60 -7.46
N GLU A 12 -6.18 -1.35 -7.92
CA GLU A 12 -4.98 -0.57 -8.25
C GLU A 12 -4.00 -0.47 -7.06
N LEU A 13 -4.52 -0.30 -5.83
CA LEU A 13 -3.68 -0.24 -4.62
C LEU A 13 -3.06 -1.60 -4.28
N LEU A 14 -3.81 -2.70 -4.47
CA LEU A 14 -3.28 -4.05 -4.28
C LEU A 14 -2.20 -4.39 -5.31
N GLU A 15 -2.39 -3.98 -6.56
CA GLU A 15 -1.37 -4.12 -7.62
C GLU A 15 -0.11 -3.32 -7.31
N ALA A 16 -0.25 -2.07 -6.84
CA ALA A 16 0.88 -1.27 -6.40
C ALA A 16 1.67 -1.93 -5.26
N LEU A 17 0.98 -2.46 -4.24
CA LEU A 17 1.60 -3.20 -3.15
C LEU A 17 2.31 -4.47 -3.62
N TYR A 18 1.73 -5.19 -4.58
CA TYR A 18 2.36 -6.36 -5.20
C TYR A 18 3.69 -5.97 -5.87
N HIS A 19 3.70 -4.92 -6.69
CA HIS A 19 4.90 -4.48 -7.39
C HIS A 19 5.99 -3.96 -6.45
N ILE A 20 5.62 -3.27 -5.37
CA ILE A 20 6.59 -2.84 -4.35
C ILE A 20 7.25 -4.06 -3.70
N ASN A 21 6.47 -5.08 -3.33
CA ASN A 21 7.02 -6.30 -2.73
C ASN A 21 7.92 -7.07 -3.70
N GLU A 22 7.59 -7.13 -4.99
CA GLU A 22 8.47 -7.74 -6.00
C GLU A 22 9.77 -6.93 -6.17
N ALA A 23 9.70 -5.61 -6.18
CA ALA A 23 10.89 -4.76 -6.22
C ALA A 23 11.78 -4.96 -4.99
N MET A 24 11.20 -5.06 -3.80
CA MET A 24 11.93 -5.33 -2.56
C MET A 24 12.69 -6.66 -2.63
N LYS A 25 12.06 -7.74 -3.10
CA LYS A 25 12.73 -9.05 -3.27
C LYS A 25 13.92 -8.99 -4.21
N ILE A 26 13.82 -8.17 -5.26
CA ILE A 26 14.92 -7.98 -6.21
C ILE A 26 16.06 -7.18 -5.57
N MET A 27 15.71 -6.16 -4.78
CA MET A 27 16.68 -5.26 -4.14
C MET A 27 17.29 -5.83 -2.85
N GLU A 28 16.72 -6.91 -2.32
CA GLU A 28 17.21 -7.60 -1.13
C GLU A 28 18.68 -8.02 -1.31
N GLY A 29 19.56 -7.47 -0.47
CA GLY A 29 21.00 -7.73 -0.53
C GLY A 29 21.81 -6.88 -1.51
N TYR A 30 21.17 -5.95 -2.25
CA TYR A 30 21.86 -5.04 -3.17
C TYR A 30 22.08 -3.64 -2.59
N ASP A 31 21.00 -2.97 -2.17
CA ASP A 31 21.04 -1.59 -1.68
C ASP A 31 20.01 -1.40 -0.57
N SER A 32 20.49 -1.19 0.66
CA SER A 32 19.64 -1.01 1.83
C SER A 32 18.85 0.30 1.81
N GLU A 33 19.39 1.37 1.20
CA GLU A 33 18.68 2.66 1.14
C GLU A 33 17.48 2.57 0.19
N ILE A 34 17.63 1.86 -0.93
CA ILE A 34 16.50 1.59 -1.84
C ILE A 34 15.46 0.70 -1.15
N LEU A 35 15.90 -0.31 -0.41
CA LEU A 35 15.00 -1.18 0.34
C LEU A 35 14.19 -0.40 1.38
N ASP A 36 14.85 0.47 2.15
CA ASP A 36 14.19 1.34 3.15
C ASP A 36 13.11 2.23 2.49
N LYS A 37 13.40 2.79 1.32
CA LYS A 37 12.42 3.62 0.58
C LYS A 37 11.23 2.82 0.05
N LEU A 38 11.44 1.58 -0.37
CA LEU A 38 10.37 0.68 -0.78
C LEU A 38 9.51 0.25 0.41
N GLU A 39 10.12 0.01 1.57
CA GLU A 39 9.41 -0.26 2.82
C GLU A 39 8.54 0.93 3.25
N GLU A 40 9.09 2.15 3.24
CA GLU A 40 8.32 3.38 3.52
C GLU A 40 7.10 3.52 2.59
N ALA A 41 7.27 3.24 1.29
CA ALA A 41 6.19 3.30 0.31
C ALA A 41 5.10 2.25 0.55
N ARG A 42 5.51 0.99 0.82
CA ARG A 42 4.59 -0.09 1.17
C ARG A 42 3.79 0.26 2.42
N ASP A 43 4.47 0.69 3.47
CA ASP A 43 3.85 0.96 4.77
C ASP A 43 2.87 2.13 4.69
N SER A 44 3.20 3.16 3.91
CA SER A 44 2.30 4.29 3.64
C SER A 44 1.01 3.84 2.93
N LEU A 45 1.11 2.96 1.93
CA LEU A 45 -0.05 2.43 1.22
C LEU A 45 -0.91 1.51 2.10
N VAL A 46 -0.28 0.67 2.93
CA VAL A 46 -0.99 -0.17 3.90
C VAL A 46 -1.74 0.69 4.92
N GLN A 47 -1.10 1.75 5.46
CA GLN A 47 -1.77 2.68 6.37
C GLN A 47 -2.97 3.36 5.72
N TYR A 48 -2.84 3.80 4.47
CA TYR A 48 -3.96 4.37 3.72
C TYR A 48 -5.12 3.37 3.62
N LEU A 49 -4.86 2.11 3.27
CA LEU A 49 -5.90 1.07 3.20
C LEU A 49 -6.58 0.81 4.56
N ILE A 50 -5.81 0.79 5.65
CA ILE A 50 -6.35 0.63 7.00
C ILE A 50 -7.26 1.80 7.37
N GLN A 51 -6.82 3.05 7.12
CA GLN A 51 -7.63 4.23 7.40
C GLN A 51 -8.94 4.20 6.62
N GLN A 52 -8.88 3.85 5.34
CA GLN A 52 -10.08 3.72 4.51
C GLN A 52 -11.03 2.64 5.02
N TYR A 53 -10.52 1.50 5.50
CA TYR A 53 -11.35 0.46 6.10
C TYR A 53 -12.03 0.91 7.41
N LEU A 54 -11.29 1.58 8.28
CA LEU A 54 -11.82 2.09 9.56
C LEU A 54 -12.86 3.20 9.33
N GLU A 55 -12.61 4.11 8.39
CA GLU A 55 -13.57 5.15 7.98
C GLU A 55 -14.88 4.57 7.46
N VAL A 56 -14.88 3.37 6.86
CA VAL A 56 -16.11 2.69 6.43
C VAL A 56 -16.82 2.04 7.62
N LYS A 57 -16.07 1.49 8.58
CA LYS A 57 -16.63 0.79 9.76
C LYS A 57 -17.29 1.70 10.79
N ASP A 58 -16.78 2.91 10.98
CA ASP A 58 -17.33 3.87 11.96
C ASP A 58 -18.69 4.48 11.51
N TYR A 59 -19.16 4.16 10.30
CA TYR A 59 -20.45 4.59 9.75
C TYR A 59 -21.50 3.46 9.66
N GLU A 60 -21.18 2.23 10.11
CA GLU A 60 -22.14 1.11 10.28
C GLU A 60 -22.72 1.05 11.71
#